data_AF-V4J1X1-F1
#
_entry.id   AF-V4J1X1-F1
#
_cell.length_a   1.000
_cell.length_b   1.000
_cell.length_c   1.000
_cell.angle_alpha   90.00
_cell.angle_beta   90.00
_cell.angle_gamma   90.00
#
_symmetry.space_group_name_H-M   'P 1'
#
loop_
_entity.id
_entity.type
_entity.pdbx_description
1 polymer ?
#
loop_
_entity_poly.entity_id
_entity_poly.type
_entity_poly.pdbx_seq_one_letter_code
_entity_poly.pdbx_strand_id
1 'polypeptide(L)' 'MDESDLMAAFRYLASNPVKAKLVPKAADWSWSSTPAHLRRRDDGSVTVRPLLDCIDRFPDFLDTAADPERVAVLAKG' A
#
# COMPACT_ATOMS: atom_id res chain seq x y z
N MET A 1 9.24 3.22 13.84
CA MET A 1 8.44 2.26 13.07
C MET A 1 7.42 1.66 14.00
N ASP A 2 6.23 2.26 13.98
CA ASP A 2 5.02 1.73 14.58
C ASP A 2 4.02 1.32 13.48
N GLU A 3 2.79 0.99 13.86
CA GLU A 3 1.72 0.64 12.92
C GLU A 3 1.37 1.81 11.98
N SER A 4 1.41 3.06 12.47
CA SER A 4 1.11 4.24 11.65
C SER A 4 2.19 4.47 10.59
N ASP A 5 3.46 4.28 10.93
CA ASP A 5 4.57 4.31 9.98
C ASP A 5 4.42 3.23 8.90
N LEU A 6 4.01 2.01 9.30
CA LEU A 6 3.75 0.90 8.36
C LEU A 6 2.62 1.25 7.39
N MET A 7 1.53 1.82 7.87
CA MET A 7 0.40 2.25 7.03
C MET A 7 0.80 3.34 6.04
N ALA A 8 1.59 4.33 6.49
CA ALA A 8 2.12 5.38 5.63
C ALA A 8 3.05 4.80 4.54
N ALA A 9 3.94 3.87 4.92
CA ALA A 9 4.84 3.17 4.01
C ALA A 9 4.07 2.40 2.93
N PHE A 10 3.05 1.64 3.34
CA PHE A 10 2.26 0.85 2.40
C PHE A 10 1.54 1.74 1.39
N ARG A 11 0.85 2.80 1.84
CA ARG A 11 0.18 3.76 0.95
C ARG A 11 1.14 4.40 -0.04
N TYR A 12 2.32 4.79 0.43
CA TYR A 12 3.34 5.37 -0.41
C TYR A 12 3.77 4.41 -1.53
N LEU A 13 4.10 3.16 -1.17
CA LEU A 13 4.51 2.14 -2.14
C LEU A 13 3.40 1.81 -3.13
N ALA A 14 2.16 1.61 -2.66
CA ALA A 14 1.02 1.32 -3.51
C ALA A 14 0.71 2.48 -4.49
N SER A 15 0.94 3.73 -4.07
CA SER A 15 0.69 4.92 -4.89
C SER A 15 1.83 5.26 -5.86
N ASN A 16 3.03 4.73 -5.64
CA ASN A 16 4.22 5.13 -6.38
C ASN A 16 4.11 4.88 -7.91
N PRO A 17 3.62 3.73 -8.39
CA PRO A 17 3.43 3.51 -9.83
C PRO A 17 2.46 4.50 -10.48
N VAL A 18 1.45 4.97 -9.74
CA VAL A 18 0.50 5.99 -10.20
C VAL A 18 1.16 7.36 -10.24
N LYS A 19 1.89 7.74 -9.18
CA LYS A 19 2.65 9.01 -9.12
C LYS A 19 3.70 9.10 -10.23
N ALA A 20 4.34 7.97 -10.55
CA ALA A 20 5.30 7.84 -11.64
C ALA A 20 4.64 7.75 -13.02
N LYS A 21 3.31 7.78 -13.12
CA LYS A 21 2.52 7.70 -14.36
C LYS A 21 2.73 6.40 -15.15
N LEU A 22 3.09 5.31 -14.47
CA LEU A 22 3.28 4.01 -15.11
C LEU A 22 1.94 3.28 -15.32
N VAL A 23 0.99 3.50 -14.42
CA VAL A 23 -0.35 2.93 -14.45
C VAL A 23 -1.40 3.94 -13.97
N PRO A 24 -2.66 3.83 -14.41
CA PRO A 24 -3.72 4.76 -13.99
C PRO A 24 -4.22 4.47 -12.56
N LYS A 25 -4.13 3.22 -12.08
CA LYS A 25 -4.51 2.83 -10.71
C LYS A 25 -3.48 1.91 -10.08
N ALA A 26 -3.37 1.97 -8.76
CA ALA A 26 -2.46 1.12 -7.99
C ALA A 26 -2.73 -0.39 -8.21
N ALA A 27 -3.99 -0.77 -8.43
CA ALA A 27 -4.41 -2.14 -8.72
C ALA A 27 -3.89 -2.69 -10.06
N ASP A 28 -3.47 -1.82 -10.97
CA ASP A 28 -3.00 -2.21 -12.30
C ASP A 28 -1.49 -2.50 -12.31
N TRP A 29 -0.79 -2.23 -11.21
CA TRP A 29 0.64 -2.50 -11.09
C TRP A 29 0.89 -3.96 -10.69
N SER A 30 1.25 -4.79 -11.68
CA SER A 30 1.48 -6.23 -11.52
C SER A 30 2.67 -6.58 -10.62
N TRP A 31 3.60 -5.65 -10.39
CA TRP A 31 4.76 -5.85 -9.52
C TRP A 31 4.53 -5.27 -8.12
N SER A 32 3.29 -5.35 -7.63
CA SER A 32 2.95 -5.05 -6.24
C SER A 32 1.98 -6.08 -5.69
N SER A 33 1.91 -6.16 -4.36
CA SER A 33 0.91 -6.94 -3.65
C SER A 33 -0.46 -6.25 -3.56
N THR A 34 -0.60 -5.00 -4.04
CA THR A 34 -1.85 -4.23 -4.02
C THR A 34 -3.05 -5.01 -4.58
N PRO A 35 -2.95 -5.70 -5.74
CA PRO A 35 -4.07 -6.45 -6.30
C PRO A 35 -4.49 -7.63 -5.43
N ALA A 36 -3.55 -8.30 -4.76
CA ALA A 36 -3.83 -9.41 -3.84
C ALA A 36 -4.65 -8.94 -2.63
N HIS A 37 -4.27 -7.81 -2.03
CA HIS A 37 -4.99 -7.22 -0.90
C HIS A 37 -6.40 -6.73 -1.31
N LEU A 38 -6.55 -6.11 -2.48
CA LEU A 38 -7.86 -5.74 -3.02
C LEU A 38 -8.78 -6.94 -3.25
N ARG A 39 -8.22 -8.06 -3.72
CA ARG A 39 -8.94 -9.33 -3.93
C ARG A 39 -9.16 -10.12 -2.63
N ARG A 40 -8.57 -9.68 -1.51
CA ARG A 40 -8.52 -10.40 -0.24
C ARG A 40 -8.06 -11.86 -0.41
N ARG A 41 -7.05 -12.08 -1.26
CA ARG A 41 -6.56 -13.42 -1.61
C ARG A 41 -5.04 -13.43 -1.75
N ASP A 42 -4.40 -14.36 -1.06
CA ASP A 42 -2.98 -14.66 -1.21
C ASP A 42 -2.66 -15.06 -2.66
N ASP A 43 -1.46 -14.69 -3.14
CA ASP A 43 -1.04 -14.90 -4.52
C ASP A 43 0.27 -15.70 -4.64
N GLY A 44 0.68 -16.36 -3.55
CA GLY A 44 1.94 -17.11 -3.45
C GLY A 44 3.16 -16.25 -3.11
N SER A 45 3.07 -14.93 -3.27
CA SER A 45 4.14 -13.99 -2.86
C SER A 45 3.80 -13.25 -1.57
N VAL A 46 2.51 -13.01 -1.29
CA VAL A 46 2.04 -12.35 -0.08
C VAL A 46 0.95 -13.14 0.63
N THR A 47 0.97 -13.09 1.96
CA THR A 47 -0.18 -13.42 2.82
C THR A 47 -0.90 -12.13 3.17
N VAL A 48 -2.14 -11.95 2.72
CA VAL A 48 -2.84 -10.65 2.80
C VAL A 48 -3.48 -10.37 4.16
N ARG A 49 -3.79 -11.43 4.91
CA ARG A 49 -4.60 -11.35 6.13
C ARG A 49 -3.99 -10.47 7.23
N PRO A 50 -2.68 -10.55 7.55
CA PRO A 50 -2.09 -9.72 8.60
C PRO A 50 -2.31 -8.21 8.38
N LEU A 51 -2.20 -7.72 7.14
CA LEU A 51 -2.43 -6.30 6.85
C LEU A 51 -3.94 -5.97 6.85
N LEU A 52 -4.77 -6.86 6.30
CA LEU A 52 -6.22 -6.66 6.25
C LEU A 52 -6.89 -6.71 7.62
N ASP A 53 -6.29 -7.39 8.60
CA ASP A 53 -6.78 -7.41 9.99
C ASP A 53 -6.55 -6.05 10.69
N CYS A 54 -5.60 -5.24 10.22
CA CYS A 54 -5.36 -3.87 10.69
C CYS A 54 -6.18 -2.81 9.95
N ILE A 55 -6.82 -3.17 8.82
CA ILE A 55 -7.47 -2.22 7.92
C ILE A 55 -8.87 -2.69 7.54
N ASP A 56 -9.89 -2.11 8.16
CA ASP A 56 -11.30 -2.45 7.90
C ASP A 56 -11.68 -2.33 6.41
N ARG A 57 -11.43 -1.15 5.83
CA ARG A 57 -11.82 -0.79 4.46
C ARG A 57 -10.58 -0.51 3.62
N PHE A 58 -9.93 -1.60 3.17
CA PHE A 58 -8.69 -1.53 2.40
C PHE A 58 -8.76 -0.67 1.11
N PRO A 59 -9.84 -0.69 0.31
CA PRO A 59 -9.97 0.23 -0.83
C PRO A 59 -9.94 1.71 -0.41
N ASP A 60 -10.74 2.08 0.60
CA ASP A 60 -10.81 3.45 1.13
C ASP A 60 -9.46 3.89 1.72
N PHE A 61 -8.74 2.95 2.34
CA PHE A 61 -7.38 3.15 2.83
C PHE A 61 -6.39 3.48 1.70
N LEU A 62 -6.50 2.82 0.54
CA LEU A 62 -5.65 3.09 -0.63
C LEU A 62 -5.98 4.42 -1.31
N ASP A 63 -7.23 4.84 -1.28
CA ASP A 63 -7.67 6.13 -1.83
C ASP A 63 -7.24 7.33 -0.97
N THR A 64 -6.76 7.07 0.24
CA THR A 64 -6.23 8.12 1.12
C THR A 64 -4.74 8.34 0.86
N ALA A 65 -4.33 9.61 0.71
CA ALA A 65 -2.91 9.95 0.57
C ALA A 65 -2.09 9.47 1.78
N ALA A 66 -0.84 9.06 1.53
CA ALA A 66 0.13 8.81 2.58
C ALA A 66 0.52 10.12 3.27
N ASP A 67 0.72 10.08 4.59
CA ASP A 67 1.22 11.20 5.37
C ASP A 67 2.68 11.51 4.96
N PRO A 68 2.96 12.69 4.37
CA PRO A 68 4.28 13.01 3.87
C PRO A 68 5.34 13.11 4.98
N GLU A 69 4.98 13.50 6.20
CA GLU A 69 5.94 13.59 7.31
C GLU A 69 6.39 12.19 7.74
N ARG A 70 5.45 11.25 7.84
CA ARG A 70 5.75 9.85 8.16
C ARG A 70 6.52 9.15 7.04
N VAL A 71 6.18 9.44 5.78
CA VAL A 71 6.94 8.91 4.63
C VAL A 71 8.36 9.45 4.59
N ALA A 72 8.60 10.71 4.96
CA ALA A 72 9.93 11.30 4.96
C ALA A 72 10.90 10.60 5.93
N VAL A 73 10.40 9.98 7.00
CA VAL A 73 11.20 9.17 7.92
C VAL A 73 11.74 7.91 7.24
N LEU A 74 10.99 7.34 6.28
CA LEU A 74 11.39 6.13 5.53
C LEU A 74 12.50 6.41 4.49
N ALA A 75 12.57 7.65 3.99
CA ALA A 75 13.52 8.05 2.95
C ALA A 75 14.90 8.45 3.49
N LYS A 76 15.10 8.45 4.81
CA LYS A 76 16.35 8.85 5.49
C LYS A 76 17.28 7.67 5.85
N GLY A 77 17.22 6.58 5.08
CA GLY A 77 18.11 5.42 5.23
C GLY A 77 19.45 5.62 4.56
#